data_AF-A0A227IZF9-F1
#
_entry.id   AF-A0A227IZF9-F1
#
_cell.length_a   1.000
_cell.length_b   1.000
_cell.length_c   1.000
_cell.angle_alpha   90.00
_cell.angle_beta   90.00
_cell.angle_gamma   90.00
#
_symmetry.space_group_name_H-M   'P 1'
#
loop_
_entity.id
_entity.type
_entity.pdbx_description
1 polymer ?
#
loop_
_entity_poly.entity_id
_entity_poly.type
_entity_poly.pdbx_seq_one_letter_code
_entity_poly.pdbx_strand_id
1 'polypeptide(L)' 'PMRIALRRGADKTIQAMAECIDVGIQDGSIPSGDSALLARQIYYLWNGASLLNKLYQDQEALTQSLTYTQHLLQNTRTCP' A
#
# COMPACT_ATOMS: atom_id res chain seq x y z
N PRO A 1 -6.82 -24.59 6.37
CA PRO A 1 -7.20 -23.56 7.37
C PRO A 1 -6.26 -22.34 7.39
N MET A 2 -4.96 -22.53 7.65
CA MET A 2 -3.97 -21.44 7.81
C MET A 2 -3.83 -20.53 6.58
N ARG A 3 -3.73 -21.11 5.37
CA ARG A 3 -3.66 -20.34 4.10
C ARG A 3 -4.86 -19.41 3.89
N ILE A 4 -6.06 -19.88 4.21
CA ILE A 4 -7.31 -19.12 4.02
C ILE A 4 -7.38 -17.99 5.05
N ALA A 5 -7.01 -18.26 6.30
CA ALA A 5 -6.96 -17.24 7.35
C ALA A 5 -5.95 -16.12 7.00
N LEU A 6 -4.75 -16.47 6.53
CA LEU A 6 -3.74 -15.50 6.08
C LEU A 6 -4.26 -14.65 4.92
N ARG A 7 -4.85 -15.29 3.89
CA ARG A 7 -5.44 -14.56 2.77
C ARG A 7 -6.50 -13.57 3.24
N ARG A 8 -7.42 -14.01 4.11
CA ARG A 8 -8.46 -13.13 4.66
C ARG A 8 -7.88 -11.97 5.47
N GLY A 9 -6.80 -12.20 6.21
CA GLY A 9 -6.08 -11.15 6.93
C GLY A 9 -5.49 -10.10 5.97
N ALA A 10 -4.80 -10.56 4.92
CA ALA A 10 -4.26 -9.68 3.89
C ALA A 10 -5.35 -8.86 3.18
N ASP A 11 -6.45 -9.51 2.79
CA ASP A 11 -7.58 -8.86 2.12
C ASP A 11 -8.20 -7.76 2.99
N LYS A 12 -8.35 -8.01 4.30
CA LYS A 12 -8.85 -7.00 5.26
C LYS A 12 -7.92 -5.80 5.39
N THR A 13 -6.61 -6.03 5.43
CA THR A 13 -5.63 -4.94 5.50
C THR A 13 -5.67 -4.08 4.24
N ILE A 14 -5.70 -4.70 3.06
CA ILE A 14 -5.82 -3.99 1.78
C ILE A 14 -7.12 -3.18 1.73
N GLN A 15 -8.24 -3.76 2.20
CA GLN A 15 -9.52 -3.07 2.24
C GLN A 15 -9.47 -1.82 3.13
N ALA A 16 -8.94 -1.94 4.36
CA ALA A 16 -8.82 -0.80 5.27
C ALA A 16 -7.91 0.31 4.70
N MET A 17 -6.85 -0.06 3.97
CA MET A 17 -6.02 0.89 3.24
C MET A 17 -6.80 1.61 2.13
N ALA A 18 -7.59 0.88 1.35
CA ALA A 18 -8.41 1.46 0.28
C ALA A 18 -9.46 2.44 0.83
N GLU A 19 -10.15 2.07 1.91
CA GLU A 19 -11.12 2.94 2.60
C GLU A 19 -10.45 4.23 3.10
N CYS A 20 -9.25 4.15 3.65
CA CYS A 20 -8.48 5.32 4.09
C CYS A 20 -8.09 6.22 2.91
N ILE A 21 -7.65 5.62 1.79
CA ILE A 21 -7.31 6.37 0.57
C ILE A 21 -8.55 7.05 -0.02
N ASP A 22 -9.71 6.39 -0.02
CA ASP A 22 -10.97 6.98 -0.49
C ASP A 22 -11.36 8.21 0.32
N VAL A 23 -11.22 8.17 1.65
CA VAL A 23 -11.44 9.33 2.51
C VAL A 23 -10.50 10.47 2.13
N GLY A 24 -9.21 10.18 1.91
CA GLY A 24 -8.23 11.19 1.48
C GLY A 24 -8.50 11.75 0.07
N ILE A 25 -9.12 10.96 -0.81
CA ILE A 25 -9.57 11.46 -2.13
C ILE A 25 -10.77 12.39 -1.95
N GLN A 26 -11.72 12.02 -1.09
CA GLN A 26 -12.93 12.81 -0.84
C GLN A 26 -12.64 14.14 -0.15
N ASP A 27 -11.65 14.19 0.75
CA ASP A 27 -11.23 15.43 1.42
C ASP A 27 -10.20 16.26 0.62
N GLY A 28 -9.71 15.71 -0.50
CA GLY A 28 -8.78 16.38 -1.42
C GLY A 28 -7.31 16.33 -1.01
N SER A 29 -6.94 15.60 0.05
CA SER A 29 -5.55 15.39 0.46
C SER A 29 -4.78 14.44 -0.46
N ILE A 30 -5.48 13.52 -1.14
CA ILE A 30 -4.95 12.60 -2.15
C ILE A 30 -5.62 12.94 -3.49
N PRO A 31 -4.87 13.12 -4.59
CA PRO A 31 -5.47 13.33 -5.90
C PRO A 31 -6.34 12.13 -6.32
N SER A 32 -7.39 12.38 -7.10
CA SER A 32 -8.34 11.34 -7.52
C SER A 32 -7.68 10.14 -8.22
N GLY A 33 -8.12 8.92 -7.92
CA GLY A 33 -7.61 7.70 -8.54
C GLY A 33 -8.36 6.44 -8.08
N ASP A 34 -7.89 5.27 -8.51
CA ASP A 34 -8.40 3.97 -8.03
C ASP A 34 -7.74 3.60 -6.69
N SER A 35 -8.47 3.84 -5.61
CA SER A 35 -8.05 3.56 -4.23
C SER A 35 -7.77 2.09 -3.97
N ALA A 36 -8.55 1.18 -4.57
CA ALA A 36 -8.37 -0.26 -4.42
C ALA A 36 -7.10 -0.75 -5.10
N LEU A 37 -6.81 -0.24 -6.31
CA LEU A 37 -5.57 -0.52 -7.02
C LEU A 37 -4.37 0.02 -6.23
N LEU A 38 -4.44 1.27 -5.77
CA LEU A 38 -3.36 1.92 -5.03
C LEU A 38 -3.06 1.19 -3.70
N ALA A 39 -4.09 0.85 -2.93
CA ALA A 39 -3.95 0.09 -1.68
C ALA A 39 -3.24 -1.25 -1.90
N ARG A 40 -3.58 -1.97 -2.97
CA ARG A 40 -2.96 -3.25 -3.30
C ARG A 40 -1.48 -3.08 -3.69
N GLN A 41 -1.15 -2.06 -4.47
CA GLN A 41 0.23 -1.75 -4.84
C GLN A 41 1.09 -1.43 -3.61
N ILE A 42 0.59 -0.56 -2.72
CA ILE A 42 1.24 -0.23 -1.45
C ILE A 42 1.43 -1.51 -0.61
N TYR A 43 0.39 -2.34 -0.47
CA TYR A 43 0.51 -3.58 0.30
C TYR A 43 1.60 -4.51 -0.26
N TYR A 44 1.68 -4.71 -1.58
CA TYR A 44 2.71 -5.55 -2.19
C TYR A 44 4.12 -4.99 -2.02
N LEU A 45 4.29 -3.67 -2.17
CA LEU A 45 5.55 -2.98 -1.92
C LEU A 45 6.05 -3.24 -0.48
N TRP A 46 5.20 -3.00 0.52
CA TRP A 46 5.56 -3.17 1.92
C TRP A 46 5.81 -4.63 2.30
N ASN A 47 5.13 -5.59 1.65
CA ASN A 47 5.45 -7.01 1.82
C ASN A 47 6.85 -7.36 1.28
N GLY A 48 7.20 -6.86 0.09
CA GLY A 48 8.53 -7.05 -0.50
C GLY A 48 9.62 -6.44 0.39
N ALA A 49 9.41 -5.21 0.86
CA ALA A 49 10.36 -4.54 1.74
C ALA A 49 10.54 -5.22 3.10
N SER A 50 9.45 -5.73 3.70
CA SER A 50 9.51 -6.49 4.96
C SER A 50 10.32 -7.79 4.80
N LEU A 51 10.21 -8.44 3.64
CA LEU A 51 11.02 -9.61 3.32
C LEU A 51 12.50 -9.25 3.18
N LEU A 52 12.83 -8.18 2.46
CA LEU A 52 14.21 -7.72 2.26
C LEU A 52 14.85 -7.26 3.57
N ASN A 53 14.13 -6.53 4.42
CA ASN A 53 14.58 -6.14 5.75
C ASN A 53 14.94 -7.37 6.61
N LYS A 54 14.17 -8.45 6.51
CA LYS A 54 14.49 -9.70 7.22
C LYS A 54 15.72 -10.42 6.64
N LEU A 55 15.92 -10.33 5.33
CA LEU A 55 17.03 -10.98 4.62
C LEU A 55 18.37 -10.24 4.83
N TYR A 56 18.36 -8.92 4.65
CA TYR A 56 19.56 -8.08 4.74
C TYR A 56 19.82 -7.55 6.16
N GLN A 57 18.84 -7.65 7.06
CA GLN A 57 18.91 -7.17 8.45
C GLN A 57 19.13 -5.66 8.56
N ASP A 58 18.66 -4.90 7.57
CA ASP A 58 18.67 -3.45 7.53
C ASP A 58 17.29 -2.89 7.16
N GLN A 59 17.13 -1.57 7.32
CA GLN A 59 15.87 -0.85 7.08
C GLN A 59 15.82 -0.13 5.74
N GLU A 60 16.76 -0.39 4.82
CA GLU A 60 16.89 0.39 3.58
C GLU A 60 15.63 0.25 2.72
N ALA A 61 15.18 -0.99 2.50
CA ALA A 61 14.00 -1.29 1.70
C ALA A 61 12.71 -0.71 2.30
N LEU A 62 12.59 -0.67 3.63
CA LEU A 62 11.46 -0.05 4.34
C LEU A 62 11.44 1.47 4.14
N THR A 63 12.61 2.11 4.25
CA THR A 63 12.77 3.55 4.05
C THR A 63 12.42 3.95 2.62
N GLN A 64 12.93 3.19 1.63
CA GLN A 64 12.59 3.40 0.22
C GLN A 64 11.09 3.22 -0.05
N SER A 65 10.47 2.22 0.58
CA SER A 65 9.03 1.97 0.43
C SER A 65 8.17 3.09 0.98
N LEU A 66 8.58 3.72 2.09
CA LEU A 66 7.91 4.91 2.63
C LEU A 66 7.98 6.07 1.64
N THR A 67 9.18 6.40 1.15
CA THR A 67 9.37 7.47 0.16
C THR A 67 8.53 7.22 -1.10
N TYR A 68 8.52 5.98 -1.60
CA TYR A 68 7.73 5.64 -2.78
C TYR A 68 6.22 5.70 -2.50
N THR A 69 5.76 5.29 -1.30
CA THR A 69 4.36 5.43 -0.91
C THR A 69 3.92 6.90 -0.89
N GLN A 70 4.75 7.82 -0.38
CA GLN A 70 4.47 9.25 -0.41
C GLN A 70 4.34 9.76 -1.84
N HIS A 71 5.25 9.36 -2.74
CA HIS A 71 5.14 9.72 -4.15
C HIS A 71 3.90 9.16 -4.82
N LEU A 72 3.53 7.90 -4.57
CA LEU A 72 2.33 7.29 -5.12
C LEU A 72 1.06 8.04 -4.69
N LEU A 73 0.95 8.41 -3.40
CA LEU A 73 -0.18 9.17 -2.87
C LEU A 73 -0.26 10.61 -3.40
N GLN A 74 0.85 11.16 -3.89
CA GLN A 74 0.90 12.52 -4.46
C GLN A 74 0.79 12.55 -5.99
N ASN A 75 1.05 11.42 -6.68
CA ASN A 75 1.09 11.31 -8.14
C ASN A 75 -0.02 10.41 -8.71
N THR A 76 -1.18 10.30 -8.06
CA THR A 76 -2.36 9.63 -8.63
C THR A 76 -2.87 10.41 -9.85
N ARG A 77 -2.17 10.27 -10.98
CA ARG A 77 -2.70 10.60 -12.30
C ARG A 77 -3.56 9.41 -12.70
N THR A 78 -4.83 9.68 -12.88
CA THR A 78 -5.76 8.81 -13.59
C THR A 78 -5.16 8.46 -14.95
N CYS A 79 -4.91 7.17 -15.21
CA CYS A 79 -4.87 6.74 -16.61
C CYS A 79 -6.29 6.86 -17.16
N PRO A 80 -6.46 7.36 -18.41
CA PRO A 80 -7.76 7.58 -19.03
C PRO A 80 -8.56 6.28 -19.25
#